data_AF-I2DPC2-F1
#
_entry.id   AF-I2DPC2-F1
#
_cell.length_a   1.000
_cell.length_b   1.000
_cell.length_c   1.000
_cell.angle_alpha   90.00
_cell.angle_beta   90.00
_cell.angle_gamma   90.00
#
_symmetry.space_group_name_H-M   'P 1'
#
loop_
_entity.id
_entity.type
_entity.pdbx_description
1 polymer ?
#
loop_
_entity_poly.entity_id
_entity_poly.type
_entity_poly.pdbx_seq_one_letter_code
_entity_poly.pdbx_strand_id
1 'polypeptide(L)'
;MHRNCDTEEVMMKTATFPSIRVEPELREAAENVLQEGETLSAFVEQSIREGIERRRLQSEFIARGITSRDEARRTGEYVSSSEVLERLGRQLDTLRARTRQAR
;
A
#
# COMPACT_ATOMS: atom_id res chain seq x y z
N MET A 1 37.58 -37.39 -20.18
CA MET A 1 36.32 -37.29 -19.40
C MET A 1 36.36 -35.99 -18.61
N HIS A 2 35.86 -34.89 -19.17
CA HIS A 2 35.57 -33.68 -18.41
C HIS A 2 34.07 -33.48 -18.56
N ARG A 3 33.32 -33.80 -17.49
CA ARG A 3 31.87 -33.58 -17.44
C ARG A 3 31.65 -32.09 -17.25
N ASN A 4 30.87 -31.51 -18.16
CA ASN A 4 30.42 -30.13 -18.14
C ASN A 4 29.64 -29.85 -16.85
N CYS A 5 30.15 -28.92 -16.04
CA CYS A 5 29.39 -28.23 -15.01
C CYS A 5 28.93 -26.90 -15.63
N ASP A 6 27.83 -26.93 -16.36
CA ASP A 6 27.11 -25.71 -16.72
C ASP A 6 25.87 -25.63 -15.81
N THR A 7 26.12 -25.26 -14.55
CA THR A 7 25.09 -24.67 -13.71
C THR A 7 25.07 -23.18 -14.04
N GLU A 8 24.55 -22.83 -15.21
CA GLU A 8 24.17 -21.45 -15.49
C GLU A 8 22.96 -21.13 -14.61
N GLU A 9 23.25 -20.48 -13.48
CA GLU A 9 22.29 -19.77 -12.67
C GLU A 9 21.64 -18.70 -13.56
N VAL A 10 20.46 -19.03 -14.10
CA VAL A 10 19.70 -18.13 -14.97
C VAL A 10 19.30 -16.91 -14.13
N MET A 11 20.08 -15.84 -14.19
CA MET A 11 19.65 -14.49 -13.81
C MET A 11 18.34 -14.21 -14.55
N MET A 12 17.23 -14.23 -13.82
CA MET A 12 15.92 -13.92 -14.38
C MET A 12 15.95 -12.50 -14.98
N LYS A 13 15.64 -12.40 -16.27
CA LYS A 13 15.42 -11.12 -16.93
C LYS A 13 14.18 -10.47 -16.29
N THR A 14 14.37 -9.38 -15.56
CA THR A 14 13.29 -8.62 -14.94
C THR A 14 12.32 -8.09 -16.00
N ALA A 15 11.01 -8.22 -15.76
CA ALA A 15 10.02 -7.62 -16.64
C ALA A 15 10.13 -6.09 -16.60
N THR A 16 10.11 -5.45 -17.77
CA THR A 16 10.16 -3.98 -17.89
C THR A 16 8.76 -3.44 -18.15
N PHE A 17 8.43 -2.30 -17.54
CA PHE A 17 7.23 -1.56 -17.91
C PHE A 17 7.34 -1.03 -19.35
N PRO A 18 6.21 -0.89 -20.08
CA PRO A 18 6.24 -0.29 -21.40
C PRO A 18 6.75 1.15 -21.32
N SER A 19 7.36 1.63 -22.40
CA SER A 19 7.76 3.03 -22.52
C SER A 19 6.51 3.92 -22.53
N ILE A 20 6.34 4.74 -21.49
CA ILE A 20 5.24 5.70 -21.35
C ILE A 20 5.70 7.10 -21.75
N ARG A 21 4.85 7.82 -22.50
CA ARG A 21 5.02 9.27 -22.70
C ARG A 21 4.37 9.99 -21.54
N VAL A 22 5.06 10.98 -21.00
CA VAL A 22 4.59 11.81 -19.90
C VAL A 22 4.74 13.28 -20.28
N GLU A 23 3.89 14.13 -19.70
CA GLU A 23 4.03 15.57 -19.85
C GLU A 23 5.39 16.04 -19.27
N PRO A 24 6.07 17.01 -19.89
CA PRO A 24 7.36 17.52 -19.43
C PRO A 24 7.32 17.99 -17.96
N GLU A 25 6.25 18.67 -17.57
CA GLU A 25 6.07 19.23 -16.22
C GLU A 25 5.96 18.12 -15.17
N LEU A 26 5.34 16.98 -15.52
CA LEU A 26 5.26 15.83 -14.62
C LEU A 26 6.64 15.20 -14.41
N ARG A 27 7.45 15.12 -15.48
CA ARG A 27 8.81 14.61 -15.39
C ARG A 27 9.69 15.50 -14.51
N GLU A 28 9.64 16.80 -14.73
CA GLU A 28 10.40 17.77 -13.93
C GLU A 28 10.01 17.69 -12.45
N ALA A 29 8.70 17.62 -12.15
CA ALA A 29 8.22 17.45 -10.79
C ALA A 29 8.74 16.15 -10.13
N ALA A 30 8.82 15.06 -10.88
CA ALA A 30 9.35 13.78 -10.38
C ALA A 30 10.86 13.85 -10.12
N GLU A 31 11.62 14.52 -10.99
CA GLU A 31 13.07 14.68 -10.82
C GLU A 31 13.42 15.59 -9.62
N ASN A 32 12.60 16.62 -9.36
CA ASN A 32 12.81 17.57 -8.25
C ASN A 32 12.57 16.97 -6.85
N VAL A 33 11.86 15.85 -6.73
CA VAL A 33 11.54 15.21 -5.43
C VAL A 33 12.44 14.03 -5.10
N LEU A 34 13.40 13.69 -5.96
CA LEU A 34 14.32 12.57 -5.74
C LEU A 34 15.23 12.82 -4.53
N GLN A 35 15.49 11.75 -3.78
CA GLN A 35 16.46 11.77 -2.69
C GLN A 35 17.89 11.60 -3.20
N GLU A 36 18.89 11.90 -2.36
CA GLU A 36 20.30 11.74 -2.71
C GLU A 36 20.61 10.28 -3.07
N GLY A 37 21.12 10.06 -4.28
CA GLY A 37 21.42 8.73 -4.81
C GLY A 37 20.22 7.95 -5.35
N GLU A 38 19.00 8.52 -5.32
CA GLU A 38 17.81 7.91 -5.90
C GLU A 38 17.75 8.13 -7.43
N THR A 39 17.23 7.15 -8.17
CA THR A 39 17.00 7.27 -9.61
C THR A 39 15.52 7.43 -9.92
N LEU A 40 15.20 8.13 -11.01
CA LEU A 40 13.82 8.29 -11.47
C LEU A 40 13.12 6.94 -11.68
N SER A 41 13.83 5.93 -12.20
CA SER A 41 13.27 4.59 -12.39
C SER A 41 12.92 3.90 -11.07
N ALA A 42 13.78 4.01 -10.06
CA ALA A 42 13.51 3.44 -8.73
C ALA A 42 12.30 4.13 -8.07
N PHE A 43 12.25 5.47 -8.14
CA PHE A 43 11.12 6.25 -7.64
C PHE A 43 9.80 5.86 -8.32
N VAL A 44 9.79 5.71 -9.64
CA VAL A 44 8.61 5.28 -10.40
C VAL A 44 8.19 3.86 -10.05
N GLU A 45 9.14 2.93 -9.90
CA GLU A 45 8.83 1.55 -9.46
C GLU A 45 8.14 1.56 -8.10
N GLN A 46 8.72 2.28 -7.13
CA GLN A 46 8.17 2.38 -5.78
C GLN A 46 6.78 3.02 -5.79
N SER A 47 6.59 4.10 -6.55
CA SER A 47 5.30 4.77 -6.71
C SER A 47 4.23 3.83 -7.28
N ILE A 48 4.58 2.98 -8.26
CA ILE A 48 3.67 1.98 -8.83
C ILE A 48 3.33 0.92 -7.79
N ARG A 49 4.32 0.41 -7.05
CA ARG A 49 4.11 -0.58 -5.99
C ARG A 49 3.13 -0.07 -4.94
N GLU A 50 3.33 1.15 -4.45
CA GLU A 50 2.41 1.77 -3.51
C GLU A 50 1.03 2.04 -4.12
N GLY A 51 0.98 2.42 -5.39
CA GLY A 51 -0.28 2.59 -6.12
C GLY A 51 -1.10 1.31 -6.21
N ILE A 52 -0.44 0.18 -6.46
CA ILE A 52 -1.07 -1.15 -6.48
C ILE A 52 -1.62 -1.49 -5.10
N GLU A 53 -0.81 -1.34 -4.05
CA GLU A 53 -1.24 -1.65 -2.68
C GLU A 53 -2.40 -0.77 -2.22
N ARG A 54 -2.35 0.53 -2.50
CA ARG A 54 -3.48 1.44 -2.22
C ARG A 54 -4.76 0.98 -2.92
N ARG A 55 -4.70 0.61 -4.20
CA ARG A 55 -5.86 0.12 -4.95
C ARG A 55 -6.40 -1.19 -4.38
N ARG A 56 -5.52 -2.14 -4.02
CA ARG A 56 -5.92 -3.42 -3.39
C ARG A 56 -6.64 -3.19 -2.07
N LEU A 57 -6.04 -2.39 -1.18
CA LEU A 57 -6.62 -2.07 0.12
C LEU A 57 -7.97 -1.35 -0.02
N GLN A 58 -8.08 -0.43 -0.99
CA GLN A 58 -9.34 0.27 -1.26
C GLN A 58 -10.43 -0.69 -1.75
N SER A 59 -10.11 -1.56 -2.71
CA SER A 59 -11.06 -2.56 -3.21
C SER A 59 -11.52 -3.51 -2.11
N GLU A 60 -10.60 -3.97 -1.27
CA GLU A 60 -10.93 -4.85 -0.16
C GLU A 60 -11.78 -4.15 0.91
N PHE A 61 -11.46 -2.89 1.23
CA PHE A 61 -12.25 -2.08 2.16
C PHE A 61 -13.69 -1.91 1.68
N ILE A 62 -13.88 -1.60 0.38
CA ILE A 62 -15.21 -1.48 -0.24
C ILE A 62 -15.95 -2.81 -0.19
N ALA A 63 -15.29 -3.91 -0.55
CA ALA A 63 -15.89 -5.24 -0.53
C ALA A 63 -16.36 -5.60 0.89
N ARG A 64 -15.51 -5.43 1.91
CA ARG A 64 -15.87 -5.67 3.32
C ARG A 64 -17.02 -4.77 3.78
N GLY A 65 -17.02 -3.50 3.37
CA GLY A 65 -18.09 -2.56 3.70
C GLY A 65 -19.44 -2.97 3.11
N ILE A 66 -19.47 -3.44 1.87
CA ILE A 66 -20.68 -3.95 1.21
C ILE A 66 -21.18 -5.21 1.95
N THR A 67 -20.30 -6.17 2.20
CA THR A 67 -20.66 -7.39 2.94
C THR A 67 -21.22 -7.07 4.33
N SER A 68 -20.56 -6.17 5.08
CA SER A 68 -21.03 -5.75 6.41
C SER A 68 -22.39 -5.04 6.37
N ARG A 69 -22.63 -4.20 5.36
CA ARG A 69 -23.94 -3.55 5.16
C ARG A 69 -25.02 -4.60 4.90
N ASP A 70 -24.75 -5.57 4.05
CA ASP A 70 -25.73 -6.60 3.68
C ASP A 70 -26.01 -7.55 4.86
N GLU A 71 -24.98 -7.87 5.67
CA GLU A 71 -25.11 -8.59 6.95
C GLU A 71 -26.00 -7.83 7.94
N ALA A 72 -25.75 -6.54 8.17
CA ALA A 72 -26.54 -5.70 9.07
C ALA A 72 -28.00 -5.57 8.59
N ARG A 73 -28.22 -5.46 7.28
CA ARG A 73 -29.56 -5.48 6.68
C ARG A 73 -30.29 -6.80 6.90
N ARG A 74 -29.59 -7.93 6.79
CA ARG A 74 -30.15 -9.28 6.97
C ARG A 74 -30.49 -9.58 8.44
N THR A 75 -29.63 -9.15 9.36
CA THR A 75 -29.75 -9.46 10.80
C THR A 75 -30.55 -8.42 11.56
N GLY A 76 -30.59 -7.18 11.08
CA GLY A 76 -31.13 -6.03 11.81
C GLY A 76 -30.20 -5.51 12.90
N GLU A 77 -28.96 -6.04 13.00
CA GLU A 77 -27.98 -5.63 14.00
C GLU A 77 -27.23 -4.39 13.50
N TYR A 78 -27.46 -3.26 14.17
CA TYR A 78 -26.78 -1.99 13.91
C TYR A 78 -26.18 -1.45 15.21
N VAL A 79 -25.02 -0.81 15.09
CA VAL A 79 -24.37 -0.10 16.20
C VAL A 79 -24.55 1.39 16.00
N SER A 80 -24.91 2.12 17.05
CA SER A 80 -25.06 3.57 16.96
C SER A 80 -23.71 4.24 16.69
N SER A 81 -23.72 5.36 15.96
CA SER A 81 -22.51 6.13 15.68
C SER A 81 -21.84 6.62 16.97
N SER A 82 -22.62 7.04 17.97
CA SER A 82 -22.12 7.47 19.29
C SER A 82 -21.34 6.35 19.97
N GLU A 83 -21.87 5.13 20.00
CA GLU A 83 -21.20 3.99 20.63
C GLU A 83 -19.88 3.64 19.93
N VAL A 84 -19.85 3.70 18.59
CA VAL A 84 -18.61 3.51 17.81
C VAL A 84 -17.57 4.59 18.16
N LEU A 85 -17.97 5.86 18.17
CA LEU A 85 -17.08 6.98 18.45
C LEU A 85 -16.53 6.93 19.88
N GLU A 86 -17.37 6.61 20.86
CA GLU A 86 -16.94 6.41 22.25
C GLU A 86 -15.92 5.29 22.38
N ARG A 87 -16.17 4.14 21.74
CA ARG A 87 -15.26 3.00 21.77
C ARG A 87 -13.90 3.36 21.17
N LEU A 88 -13.89 4.04 20.02
CA LEU A 88 -12.66 4.49 19.37
C LEU A 88 -11.91 5.53 20.23
N GLY A 89 -12.63 6.45 20.87
CA GLY A 89 -12.07 7.41 21.82
C GLY A 89 -11.35 6.71 22.98
N ARG A 90 -12.01 5.74 23.62
CA ARG A 90 -11.41 4.94 24.70
C ARG A 90 -10.14 4.20 24.28
N GLN A 91 -10.14 3.62 23.07
CA GLN A 91 -8.97 2.94 22.52
C GLN A 91 -7.81 3.93 22.31
N LEU A 92 -8.09 5.10 21.75
CA LEU A 92 -7.08 6.13 21.52
C LEU A 92 -6.48 6.67 22.83
N ASP A 93 -7.31 6.92 23.84
CA ASP A 93 -6.85 7.38 25.15
C ASP A 93 -5.97 6.33 25.84
N THR A 94 -6.33 5.05 25.71
CA THR A 94 -5.51 3.94 26.21
C THR A 94 -4.14 3.91 25.53
N LEU A 95 -4.08 4.06 24.20
CA LEU A 95 -2.83 4.10 23.46
C LEU A 95 -1.98 5.31 23.87
N ARG A 96 -2.57 6.49 24.01
CA ARG A 96 -1.89 7.71 24.46
C ARG A 96 -1.30 7.55 25.87
N ALA A 97 -2.05 6.93 26.78
CA ALA A 97 -1.56 6.66 28.14
C ALA A 97 -0.35 5.72 28.13
N ARG A 98 -0.39 4.65 27.33
CA ARG A 98 0.75 3.74 27.15
C ARG A 98 1.99 4.44 26.59
N THR A 99 1.82 5.25 25.54
CA THR A 99 2.94 6.01 24.95
C THR A 99 3.54 7.01 25.94
N ARG A 100 2.73 7.62 26.82
CA ARG A 100 3.22 8.52 27.87
C ARG A 100 3.97 7.78 28.99
N GLN A 101 3.58 6.55 29.32
CA GLN A 101 4.26 5.73 30.31
C GLN A 101 5.59 5.14 29.79
N ALA A 102 5.72 4.99 28.47
CA ALA A 102 6.93 4.50 27.81
C ALA A 102 7.96 5.61 27.48
N ARG A 103 7.63 6.86 27.78
CA ARG A 103 8.51 8.04 27.67
C ARG A 103 9.09 8.39 29.03
#